data_AF-A0A438FGQ0-F1
#
_entry.id   AF-A0A438FGQ0-F1
#
_cell.length_a   1.000
_cell.length_b   1.000
_cell.length_c   1.000
_cell.angle_alpha   90.00
_cell.angle_beta   90.00
_cell.angle_gamma   90.00
#
_symmetry.space_group_name_H-M   'P 1'
#
loop_
_entity.id
_entity.type
_entity.pdbx_description
1 polymer ?
#
loop_
_entity_poly.entity_id
_entity_poly.type
_entity_poly.pdbx_seq_one_letter_code
_entity_poly.pdbx_strand_id
1 'polypeptide(L)'
;MHPPRMSAPSCIVPPTEQLVIRPHIVHFYQLSMEWKDKAKIWLNSLRPRSIRTWTDLQAEFLKKFFPTHRTNGLKRQISNFSAKENEKFYECWERYMEAINACPHHGFDTWLLVSYFYDGMSSSMKQLLETMCGGDFMSKNPEEAMDFLSYVAEVSRGWDEPQRGEVGKMKSQPNAFMLRLGCTP
;
A
#
# COMPACT_ATOMS: atom_id res chain seq x y z
N MET A 1 -23.39 -55.47 0.06
CA MET A 1 -23.24 -54.28 -0.79
C MET A 1 -22.69 -53.15 0.08
N HIS A 2 -21.44 -52.74 -0.13
CA HIS A 2 -20.87 -51.56 0.51
C HIS A 2 -20.82 -50.41 -0.50
N PRO A 3 -21.16 -49.16 -0.10
CA PRO A 3 -21.01 -48.01 -0.99
C PRO A 3 -19.52 -47.67 -1.16
N PRO A 4 -19.10 -47.19 -2.34
CA PRO A 4 -17.71 -46.79 -2.56
C PRO A 4 -17.39 -45.53 -1.77
N ARG A 5 -16.24 -45.55 -1.09
CA ARG A 5 -15.65 -44.42 -0.37
C ARG A 5 -15.36 -43.30 -1.37
N MET A 6 -16.10 -42.18 -1.30
CA MET A 6 -15.80 -40.99 -2.08
C MET A 6 -14.56 -40.32 -1.49
N SER A 7 -13.45 -40.36 -2.23
CA SER A 7 -12.26 -39.56 -1.92
C SER A 7 -12.59 -38.07 -2.09
N ALA A 8 -12.28 -37.28 -1.07
CA ALA A 8 -12.44 -35.83 -1.11
C ALA A 8 -11.57 -35.23 -2.25
N PRO A 9 -12.06 -34.23 -3.01
CA PRO A 9 -11.22 -33.53 -3.97
C PRO A 9 -10.07 -32.84 -3.24
N SER A 10 -8.85 -33.09 -3.71
CA SER A 10 -7.63 -32.45 -3.25
C SER A 10 -7.83 -30.94 -3.09
N CYS A 11 -7.78 -30.48 -1.86
CA CYS A 11 -7.86 -29.06 -1.51
C CYS A 11 -6.67 -28.36 -2.18
N ILE A 12 -6.95 -27.36 -3.01
CA ILE A 12 -5.91 -26.48 -3.56
C ILE A 12 -5.33 -25.70 -2.37
N VAL A 13 -4.10 -26.04 -1.98
CA VAL A 13 -3.36 -25.30 -0.95
C VAL A 13 -2.67 -24.13 -1.67
N PRO A 14 -2.98 -22.86 -1.33
CA PRO A 14 -2.31 -21.73 -1.95
C PRO A 14 -0.87 -21.59 -1.43
N PRO A 15 0.10 -21.17 -2.27
CA PRO A 15 1.45 -20.85 -1.83
C PRO A 15 1.41 -19.64 -0.88
N THR A 16 1.94 -19.81 0.32
CA THR A 16 1.93 -18.79 1.40
C THR A 16 2.97 -17.69 1.20
N GLU A 17 3.78 -17.74 0.14
CA GLU A 17 4.91 -16.83 -0.06
C GLU A 17 4.59 -15.78 -1.12
N GLN A 18 3.89 -14.71 -0.70
CA GLN A 18 4.05 -13.35 -1.30
C GLN A 18 3.26 -12.23 -0.59
N LEU A 19 2.82 -12.44 0.65
CA LEU A 19 2.22 -11.37 1.44
C LEU A 19 3.24 -10.92 2.49
N VAL A 20 4.21 -10.10 2.08
CA VAL A 20 5.01 -9.31 3.02
C VAL A 20 4.11 -8.19 3.52
N ILE A 21 3.36 -8.49 4.57
CA ILE A 21 2.36 -7.57 5.10
C ILE A 21 3.06 -6.60 6.07
N ARG A 22 3.28 -5.37 5.59
CA ARG A 22 3.72 -4.21 6.40
C ARG A 22 2.56 -3.64 7.24
N PRO A 23 2.82 -2.89 8.32
CA PRO A 23 1.89 -2.71 9.45
C PRO A 23 0.64 -1.83 9.25
N HIS A 24 0.18 -1.57 8.03
CA HIS A 24 -1.04 -0.76 7.79
C HIS A 24 -2.33 -1.62 7.61
N ILE A 25 -2.35 -2.80 8.22
CA ILE A 25 -3.35 -3.88 8.00
C ILE A 25 -4.73 -3.60 8.61
N VAL A 26 -4.98 -2.44 9.23
CA VAL A 26 -6.30 -2.21 9.86
C VAL A 26 -7.40 -2.10 8.79
N HIS A 27 -7.10 -1.52 7.62
CA HIS A 27 -8.06 -1.46 6.51
C HIS A 27 -8.19 -2.79 5.75
N PHE A 28 -7.10 -3.56 5.67
CA PHE A 28 -7.08 -4.86 5.00
C PHE A 28 -7.86 -5.94 5.78
N TYR A 29 -7.85 -5.90 7.12
CA TYR A 29 -8.68 -6.81 7.93
C TYR A 29 -10.17 -6.51 7.84
N GLN A 30 -10.56 -5.24 7.74
CA GLN A 30 -11.96 -4.86 7.61
C GLN A 30 -12.54 -5.25 6.24
N LEU A 31 -11.78 -5.04 5.15
CA LEU A 31 -12.10 -5.56 3.82
C LEU A 31 -12.03 -7.11 3.77
N SER A 32 -11.12 -7.74 4.50
CA SER A 32 -10.96 -9.20 4.53
C SER A 32 -12.20 -9.92 5.06
N MET A 33 -12.87 -9.41 6.11
CA MET A 33 -14.03 -10.10 6.68
C MET A 33 -15.29 -9.94 5.83
N GLU A 34 -15.59 -8.75 5.31
CA GLU A 34 -16.79 -8.52 4.50
C GLU A 34 -16.76 -9.28 3.16
N TRP A 35 -15.58 -9.45 2.58
CA TRP A 35 -15.43 -10.12 1.30
C TRP A 35 -15.36 -11.64 1.44
N LYS A 36 -14.95 -12.18 2.59
CA LYS A 36 -14.93 -13.64 2.84
C LYS A 36 -16.30 -14.27 2.70
N ASP A 37 -17.34 -13.68 3.30
CA ASP A 37 -18.69 -14.22 3.24
C ASP A 37 -19.28 -14.10 1.83
N LYS A 38 -19.08 -12.94 1.18
CA LYS A 38 -19.51 -12.72 -0.21
C LYS A 38 -18.79 -13.67 -1.18
N ALA A 39 -17.49 -13.91 -0.99
CA ALA A 39 -16.70 -14.84 -1.79
C ALA A 39 -17.16 -16.29 -1.59
N LYS A 40 -17.43 -16.70 -0.35
CA LYS A 40 -17.93 -18.04 -0.02
C LYS A 40 -19.30 -18.30 -0.63
N ILE A 41 -20.23 -17.34 -0.50
CA ILE A 41 -21.57 -17.43 -1.11
C ILE A 41 -21.44 -17.54 -2.63
N TRP A 42 -20.61 -16.69 -3.25
CA TRP A 42 -20.37 -16.75 -4.69
C TRP A 42 -19.79 -18.10 -5.14
N LEU A 43 -18.75 -18.60 -4.45
CA LEU A 43 -18.12 -19.88 -4.78
C LEU A 43 -19.12 -21.03 -4.74
N ASN A 44 -19.99 -21.06 -3.72
CA ASN A 44 -21.05 -22.06 -3.57
C ASN A 44 -22.18 -21.91 -4.60
N SER A 45 -22.35 -20.73 -5.22
CA SER A 45 -23.34 -20.50 -6.27
C SER A 45 -22.89 -20.97 -7.66
N LEU A 46 -21.61 -21.28 -7.83
CA LEU A 46 -21.07 -21.75 -9.10
C LEU A 46 -21.58 -23.15 -9.44
N ARG A 47 -21.80 -23.41 -10.73
CA ARG A 47 -22.16 -24.76 -11.17
C ARG A 47 -21.02 -25.75 -10.85
N PRO A 48 -21.33 -26.97 -10.37
CA PRO A 48 -20.30 -27.98 -10.14
C PRO A 48 -19.44 -28.20 -11.40
N ARG A 49 -18.12 -28.31 -11.22
CA ARG A 49 -17.13 -28.53 -12.29
C ARG A 49 -17.05 -27.42 -13.37
N SER A 50 -17.62 -26.23 -13.09
CA SER A 50 -17.51 -25.06 -13.98
C SER A 50 -16.11 -24.45 -13.98
N ILE A 51 -15.41 -24.51 -12.84
CA ILE A 51 -14.01 -24.09 -12.69
C ILE A 51 -13.18 -25.34 -12.44
N ARG A 52 -12.15 -25.56 -13.27
CA ARG A 52 -11.35 -26.81 -13.27
C ARG A 52 -9.91 -26.62 -12.82
N THR A 53 -9.41 -25.39 -12.85
CA THR A 53 -8.06 -25.06 -12.43
C THR A 53 -8.05 -23.91 -11.44
N TRP A 54 -6.96 -23.77 -10.68
CA TRP A 54 -6.76 -22.62 -9.79
C TRP A 54 -6.69 -21.31 -10.57
N THR A 55 -6.03 -21.31 -11.74
CA THR A 55 -5.94 -20.15 -12.62
C THR A 55 -7.31 -19.66 -13.07
N ASP A 56 -8.20 -20.58 -13.47
CA ASP A 56 -9.58 -20.24 -13.84
C ASP A 56 -10.36 -19.66 -12.64
N LEU A 57 -10.12 -20.19 -11.44
CA LEU A 57 -10.74 -19.68 -10.21
C LEU A 57 -10.31 -18.24 -9.92
N GLN A 58 -9.01 -17.96 -10.01
CA GLN A 58 -8.46 -16.62 -9.84
C GLN A 58 -9.04 -15.65 -10.87
N ALA A 59 -9.12 -16.06 -12.14
CA ALA A 59 -9.66 -15.22 -13.21
C ALA A 59 -11.14 -14.88 -12.99
N GLU A 60 -11.98 -15.87 -12.70
CA GLU A 60 -13.41 -15.64 -12.45
C GLU A 60 -13.67 -14.89 -11.12
N PHE A 61 -12.84 -15.11 -10.10
CA PHE A 61 -12.89 -14.34 -8.85
C PHE A 61 -12.58 -12.86 -9.11
N LEU A 62 -11.46 -12.56 -9.79
CA LEU A 62 -11.09 -11.20 -10.16
C LEU A 62 -12.17 -10.55 -11.04
N LYS A 63 -12.71 -11.26 -12.01
CA LYS A 63 -13.81 -10.76 -12.86
C LYS A 63 -15.07 -10.43 -12.05
N LYS A 64 -15.44 -11.27 -11.08
CA LYS A 64 -16.64 -11.09 -10.25
C LYS A 64 -16.50 -9.93 -9.27
N PHE A 65 -15.35 -9.83 -8.63
CA PHE A 65 -15.13 -8.98 -7.46
C PHE A 65 -14.35 -7.70 -7.80
N PHE A 66 -13.60 -7.71 -8.90
CA PHE A 66 -12.75 -6.63 -9.38
C PHE A 66 -12.94 -6.38 -10.88
N PRO A 67 -14.18 -6.04 -11.31
CA PRO A 67 -14.48 -5.87 -12.73
C PRO A 67 -13.53 -4.86 -13.39
N THR A 68 -13.12 -5.15 -14.62
CA THR A 68 -12.02 -4.45 -15.32
C THR A 68 -12.19 -2.93 -15.35
N HIS A 69 -13.39 -2.40 -15.53
CA HIS A 69 -13.65 -0.97 -15.52
C HIS A 69 -13.34 -0.31 -14.17
N ARG A 70 -13.66 -1.00 -13.06
CA ARG A 70 -13.40 -0.54 -11.70
C ARG A 70 -11.91 -0.58 -11.41
N THR A 71 -11.24 -1.68 -11.76
CA THR A 71 -9.78 -1.82 -11.65
C THR A 71 -9.05 -0.74 -12.46
N ASN A 72 -9.49 -0.46 -13.70
CA ASN A 72 -8.90 0.60 -14.52
C ASN A 72 -9.16 2.00 -13.95
N GLY A 73 -10.31 2.22 -13.31
CA GLY A 73 -10.60 3.45 -12.57
C GLY A 73 -9.61 3.67 -11.43
N LEU A 74 -9.38 2.65 -10.60
CA LEU A 74 -8.44 2.70 -9.48
C LEU A 74 -6.98 2.88 -9.96
N LYS A 75 -6.57 2.15 -11.00
CA LYS A 75 -5.24 2.32 -11.62
C LYS A 75 -5.01 3.77 -12.08
N ARG A 76 -6.02 4.41 -12.67
CA ARG A 76 -5.95 5.83 -13.06
C ARG A 76 -5.86 6.78 -11.87
N GLN A 77 -6.52 6.46 -10.75
CA GLN A 77 -6.39 7.25 -9.53
C GLN A 77 -4.96 7.22 -8.97
N ILE A 78 -4.30 6.07 -9.06
CA ILE A 78 -2.89 5.91 -8.67
C ILE A 78 -1.98 6.66 -9.66
N SER A 79 -2.12 6.42 -10.97
CA SER A 79 -1.18 6.98 -11.96
C SER A 79 -1.31 8.48 -12.21
N ASN A 80 -2.52 9.02 -12.04
CA ASN A 80 -2.81 10.44 -12.24
C ASN A 80 -3.00 11.17 -10.91
N PHE A 81 -2.39 10.64 -9.85
CA PHE A 81 -2.48 11.23 -8.53
C PHE A 81 -1.95 12.66 -8.55
N SER A 82 -2.63 13.54 -7.82
CA SER A 82 -2.20 14.91 -7.61
C SER A 82 -2.55 15.35 -6.20
N ALA A 83 -1.67 16.13 -5.58
CA ALA A 83 -1.91 16.80 -4.32
C ALA A 83 -3.03 17.83 -4.48
N LYS A 84 -3.88 17.94 -3.47
CA LYS A 84 -4.93 18.98 -3.41
C LYS A 84 -4.32 20.32 -2.98
N GLU A 85 -5.05 21.40 -3.25
CA GLU A 85 -4.66 22.72 -2.78
C GLU A 85 -4.58 22.76 -1.25
N ASN A 86 -3.49 23.31 -0.71
CA ASN A 86 -3.21 23.40 0.73
C ASN A 86 -3.21 22.05 1.50
N GLU A 87 -3.11 20.92 0.81
CA GLU A 87 -2.99 19.60 1.44
C GLU A 87 -1.66 19.48 2.18
N LYS A 88 -1.67 18.89 3.37
CA LYS A 88 -0.45 18.59 4.12
C LYS A 88 0.23 17.34 3.57
N PHE A 89 1.53 17.20 3.81
CA PHE A 89 2.28 16.05 3.30
C PHE A 89 1.71 14.71 3.81
N TYR A 90 1.43 14.60 5.12
CA TYR A 90 0.89 13.38 5.70
C TYR A 90 -0.50 13.02 5.14
N GLU A 91 -1.39 14.00 4.95
CA GLU A 91 -2.73 13.77 4.38
C GLU A 91 -2.64 13.30 2.92
N CYS A 92 -1.74 13.92 2.15
CA CYS A 92 -1.46 13.55 0.78
C CYS A 92 -0.93 12.11 0.69
N TRP A 93 0.01 11.74 1.57
CA TRP A 93 0.57 10.40 1.63
C TRP A 93 -0.47 9.34 2.01
N GLU A 94 -1.26 9.59 3.05
CA GLU A 94 -2.32 8.67 3.49
C GLU A 94 -3.34 8.43 2.37
N ARG A 95 -3.78 9.49 1.70
CA ARG A 95 -4.70 9.40 0.55
C ARG A 95 -4.12 8.59 -0.60
N TYR A 96 -2.82 8.72 -0.85
CA TYR A 96 -2.15 7.92 -1.88
C TYR A 96 -2.09 6.44 -1.50
N MET A 97 -1.76 6.14 -0.25
CA MET A 97 -1.73 4.76 0.27
C MET A 97 -3.12 4.13 0.25
N GLU A 98 -4.18 4.88 0.56
CA GLU A 98 -5.56 4.42 0.38
C GLU A 98 -5.87 4.05 -1.07
N ALA A 99 -5.43 4.84 -2.05
CA ALA A 99 -5.63 4.56 -3.46
C ALA A 99 -4.90 3.26 -3.90
N ILE A 100 -3.67 3.04 -3.44
CA ILE A 100 -2.93 1.80 -3.68
C ILE A 100 -3.65 0.61 -3.02
N ASN A 101 -4.03 0.74 -1.76
CA ASN A 101 -4.68 -0.33 -0.98
C ASN A 101 -6.08 -0.69 -1.50
N ALA A 102 -6.76 0.23 -2.19
CA ALA A 102 -8.03 -0.05 -2.86
C ALA A 102 -7.87 -0.98 -4.08
N CYS A 103 -6.67 -1.11 -4.63
CA CYS A 103 -6.39 -1.93 -5.81
C CYS A 103 -5.09 -2.76 -5.63
N PRO A 104 -5.03 -3.71 -4.68
CA PRO A 104 -3.79 -4.46 -4.39
C PRO A 104 -3.25 -5.26 -5.58
N HIS A 105 -4.10 -5.55 -6.57
CA HIS A 105 -3.78 -6.16 -7.86
C HIS A 105 -3.50 -5.13 -8.97
N HIS A 106 -3.04 -3.93 -8.63
CA HIS A 106 -2.78 -2.85 -9.59
C HIS A 106 -1.67 -3.19 -10.60
N GLY A 107 -0.70 -4.03 -10.23
CA GLY A 107 0.37 -4.48 -11.14
C GLY A 107 1.33 -3.36 -11.57
N PHE A 108 1.56 -2.39 -10.69
CA PHE A 108 2.57 -1.35 -10.86
C PHE A 108 3.77 -1.71 -9.99
N ASP A 109 4.97 -1.53 -10.53
CA ASP A 109 6.19 -1.74 -9.76
C ASP A 109 6.37 -0.63 -8.71
N THR A 110 7.08 -0.96 -7.61
CA THR A 110 7.33 -0.02 -6.49
C THR A 110 7.92 1.30 -6.98
N TRP A 111 8.88 1.25 -7.92
CA TRP A 111 9.48 2.45 -8.52
C TRP A 111 8.43 3.37 -9.15
N LEU A 112 7.49 2.79 -9.90
CA LEU A 112 6.47 3.56 -10.59
C LEU A 112 5.46 4.17 -9.59
N LEU A 113 5.14 3.45 -8.51
CA LEU A 113 4.34 4.01 -7.42
C LEU A 113 5.03 5.21 -6.75
N VAL A 114 6.34 5.13 -6.51
CA VAL A 114 7.12 6.25 -5.96
C VAL A 114 7.14 7.43 -6.94
N SER A 115 7.37 7.17 -8.24
CA SER A 115 7.38 8.20 -9.28
C SER A 115 6.04 8.91 -9.39
N TYR A 116 4.92 8.18 -9.43
CA TYR A 116 3.59 8.80 -9.52
C TYR A 116 3.27 9.68 -8.31
N PHE A 117 3.64 9.25 -7.10
CA PHE A 117 3.49 10.09 -5.92
C PHE A 117 4.34 11.35 -6.05
N TYR A 118 5.63 11.18 -6.38
CA TYR A 118 6.55 12.28 -6.55
C TYR A 118 6.03 13.30 -7.56
N ASP A 119 5.64 12.87 -8.75
CA ASP A 119 5.11 13.74 -9.80
C ASP A 119 3.83 14.46 -9.37
N GLY A 120 2.96 13.78 -8.62
CA GLY A 120 1.71 14.33 -8.10
C GLY A 120 1.86 15.31 -6.94
N MET A 121 3.02 15.37 -6.27
CA MET A 121 3.24 16.30 -5.16
C MET A 121 3.30 17.76 -5.60
N SER A 122 2.89 18.66 -4.69
CA SER A 122 3.12 20.10 -4.85
C SER A 122 4.62 20.45 -4.76
N SER A 123 5.01 21.61 -5.31
CA SER A 123 6.41 22.06 -5.26
C SER A 123 6.95 22.21 -3.83
N SER A 124 6.11 22.63 -2.87
CA SER A 124 6.50 22.76 -1.46
C SER A 124 6.70 21.39 -0.79
N MET A 125 5.87 20.40 -1.10
CA MET A 125 6.06 19.02 -0.63
C MET A 125 7.35 18.41 -1.18
N LYS A 126 7.65 18.63 -2.48
CA LYS A 126 8.91 18.21 -3.08
C LYS A 126 10.11 18.83 -2.36
N GLN A 127 10.07 20.16 -2.12
CA GLN A 127 11.14 20.85 -1.39
C GLN A 127 11.35 20.30 0.02
N LEU A 128 10.27 20.04 0.76
CA LEU A 128 10.33 19.39 2.07
C LEU A 128 10.99 18.01 1.98
N LEU A 129 10.57 17.21 1.01
CA LEU A 129 11.09 15.86 0.81
C LEU A 129 12.59 15.86 0.52
N GLU A 130 13.05 16.67 -0.44
CA GLU A 130 14.48 16.78 -0.79
C GLU A 130 15.30 17.31 0.40
N THR A 131 14.77 18.28 1.16
CA THR A 131 15.43 18.84 2.34
C THR A 131 15.62 17.78 3.43
N MET A 132 14.60 16.96 3.69
CA MET A 132 14.70 15.87 4.66
C MET A 132 15.58 14.72 4.16
N CYS A 133 15.61 14.50 2.84
CA CYS A 133 16.43 13.47 2.21
C CYS A 133 17.93 13.78 2.34
N GLY A 134 18.30 15.06 2.34
CA GLY A 134 19.70 15.50 2.35
C GLY A 134 20.40 15.28 0.99
N GLY A 135 19.64 15.19 -0.09
CA GLY A 135 20.11 14.87 -1.44
C GLY A 135 18.95 14.51 -2.35
N ASP A 136 19.26 14.00 -3.55
CA ASP A 136 18.25 13.60 -4.54
C ASP A 136 17.44 12.39 -4.07
N PHE A 137 16.18 12.61 -3.70
CA PHE A 137 15.25 11.56 -3.29
C PHE A 137 15.08 10.46 -4.35
N MET A 138 15.04 10.83 -5.63
CA MET A 138 14.78 9.88 -6.73
C MET A 138 15.97 8.96 -7.00
N SER A 139 17.14 9.21 -6.39
CA SER A 139 18.30 8.32 -6.45
C SER A 139 18.22 7.12 -5.49
N LYS A 140 17.27 7.13 -4.53
CA LYS A 140 17.07 6.04 -3.57
C LYS A 140 16.53 4.79 -4.25
N ASN A 141 16.78 3.64 -3.65
CA ASN A 141 16.08 2.43 -4.09
C ASN A 141 14.57 2.55 -3.78
N PRO A 142 13.70 1.93 -4.60
CA PRO A 142 12.26 2.11 -4.49
C PRO A 142 11.68 1.72 -3.12
N GLU A 143 12.20 0.67 -2.51
CA GLU A 143 11.75 0.17 -1.21
C GLU A 143 12.09 1.16 -0.09
N GLU A 144 13.32 1.67 -0.06
CA GLU A 144 13.74 2.74 0.86
C GLU A 144 13.00 4.05 0.60
N ALA A 145 12.71 4.38 -0.66
CA ALA A 145 11.94 5.57 -1.00
C ALA A 145 10.52 5.49 -0.43
N MET A 146 9.85 4.34 -0.54
CA MET A 146 8.54 4.08 0.07
C MET A 146 8.56 4.22 1.60
N ASP A 147 9.60 3.70 2.25
CA ASP A 147 9.81 3.87 3.69
C ASP A 147 10.05 5.32 4.08
N PHE A 148 10.87 6.01 3.30
CA PHE A 148 11.21 7.40 3.56
C PHE A 148 9.99 8.32 3.43
N LEU A 149 9.12 8.09 2.45
CA LEU A 149 7.85 8.81 2.31
C LEU A 149 6.95 8.62 3.54
N SER A 150 6.90 7.39 4.07
CA SER A 150 6.15 7.10 5.30
C SER A 150 6.74 7.82 6.51
N TYR A 151 8.08 7.83 6.65
CA TYR A 151 8.76 8.59 7.70
C TYR A 151 8.50 10.11 7.60
N VAL A 152 8.58 10.70 6.42
CA VAL A 152 8.31 12.13 6.21
C VAL A 152 6.85 12.46 6.55
N ALA A 153 5.90 11.59 6.19
CA ALA A 153 4.51 11.74 6.59
C ALA A 153 4.35 11.74 8.12
N GLU A 154 4.98 10.81 8.84
CA GLU A 154 4.94 10.78 10.31
C GLU A 154 5.55 12.03 10.94
N VAL A 155 6.73 12.48 10.48
CA VAL A 155 7.39 13.68 11.01
C VAL A 155 6.56 14.93 10.74
N SER A 156 6.04 15.08 9.51
CA SER A 156 5.27 16.26 9.11
C SER A 156 3.97 16.41 9.90
N ARG A 157 3.38 15.31 10.37
CA ARG A 157 2.19 15.33 11.22
C ARG A 157 2.45 16.02 12.56
N GLY A 158 3.63 15.83 13.13
CA GLY A 158 4.00 16.43 14.42
C GLY A 158 4.16 17.96 14.39
N TRP A 159 4.17 18.58 13.21
CA TRP A 159 4.30 20.04 13.08
C TRP A 159 2.97 20.78 13.20
N ASP A 160 1.86 20.08 12.97
CA ASP A 160 0.50 20.65 13.08
C ASP A 160 -0.11 20.47 14.47
N GLU A 161 0.52 19.68 15.36
CA GLU A 161 0.10 19.58 16.76
C GLU A 161 0.40 20.90 17.49
N PRO A 162 -0.61 21.55 18.10
CA PRO A 162 -0.35 22.70 18.97
C PRO A 162 0.53 22.22 20.10
N GLN A 163 1.72 22.83 20.26
CA GLN A 163 2.60 22.62 21.40
C GLN A 163 1.86 22.90 22.71
N ARG A 164 1.14 21.90 23.24
CA ARG A 164 0.50 21.97 24.55
C ARG A 164 1.54 21.68 25.60
N GLY A 165 2.40 22.68 25.81
CA GLY A 165 3.28 22.81 26.97
C GLY A 165 4.55 21.96 26.93
N GLU A 166 5.64 22.56 26.46
CA GLU A 166 6.93 22.58 27.18
C GLU A 166 7.84 23.65 26.54
N VAL A 167 7.62 24.91 26.92
CA VAL A 167 8.64 25.95 26.76
C VAL A 167 9.80 25.57 27.68
N GLY A 168 10.91 25.10 27.09
CA GLY A 168 12.18 24.95 27.80
C GLY A 168 12.76 23.54 27.80
N LYS A 169 13.23 23.09 26.63
CA LYS A 169 14.46 22.28 26.50
C LYS A 169 14.85 22.22 25.02
N MET A 170 15.62 23.20 24.57
CA MET A 170 16.58 22.94 23.50
C MET A 170 17.54 21.87 24.03
N LYS A 171 17.22 20.61 23.74
CA LYS A 171 18.21 19.55 23.69
C LYS A 171 18.53 19.39 22.23
N SER A 172 19.61 20.01 21.79
CA SER A 172 20.33 19.62 20.60
C SER A 172 20.66 18.14 20.73
N GLN A 173 19.83 17.26 20.18
CA GLN A 173 20.24 15.87 19.95
C GLN A 173 21.15 15.90 18.72
N PRO A 174 22.42 15.48 18.84
CA PRO A 174 23.25 15.27 17.67
C PRO A 174 22.64 14.15 16.84
N ASN A 175 22.62 14.38 15.52
CA ASN A 175 22.14 13.47 14.50
C ASN A 175 22.77 12.07 14.67
N ALA A 176 22.07 11.15 15.34
CA ALA A 176 22.55 9.79 15.60
C ALA A 176 22.68 8.94 14.32
N PHE A 177 22.17 9.46 13.19
CA PHE A 177 22.33 8.85 11.87
C PHE A 177 23.63 9.27 11.14
N MET A 178 24.16 10.47 11.42
CA MET A 178 25.42 10.94 10.81
C MET A 178 26.64 10.15 11.31
N LEU A 179 26.56 9.57 12.51
CA LEU A 179 27.67 8.80 13.09
C LEU A 179 27.78 7.36 12.55
N ARG A 180 26.80 6.86 11.79
CA ARG A 180 26.83 5.50 11.20
C ARG A 180 27.30 5.45 9.75
N LEU A 181 27.38 6.58 9.04
CA LEU A 181 27.78 6.60 7.62
C LEU A 181 29.14 7.25 7.38
N GLY A 182 29.88 7.67 8.41
CA GLY A 182 31.27 8.12 8.27
C GLY A 182 31.46 9.38 7.42
N CYS A 183 30.40 10.15 7.17
CA CYS A 183 30.51 11.43 6.47
C CYS A 183 30.68 12.56 7.50
N THR A 184 31.91 13.01 7.67
CA THR A 184 32.23 14.29 8.33
C THR A 184 32.08 15.46 7.34
N PRO A 185 31.75 16.67 7.83
CA PRO A 185 31.39 17.83 7.00
C PRO A 185 32.47 18.28 6.01
#